data_AF-A0A4Q2LHY8-F1
#
_entry.id   AF-A0A4Q2LHY8-F1
#
_cell.length_a   1.000
_cell.length_b   1.000
_cell.length_c   1.000
_cell.angle_alpha   90.00
_cell.angle_beta   90.00
_cell.angle_gamma   90.00
#
_symmetry.space_group_name_H-M   'P 1'
#
loop_
_entity.id
_entity.type
_entity.pdbx_description
1 polymer ?
#
loop_
_entity_poly.entity_id
_entity_poly.type
_entity_poly.pdbx_seq_one_letter_code
_entity_poly.pdbx_strand_id
1 'polypeptide(L)'
;MFDAIAKIRRNCRDSQGELAKGGYTLEHVVSTDVAEPSKFVNNRRADANFMQTQAYLGDFIEGTKIKNLERAFYVGFMPVGLYSNMYKTIEEISDGASCVHISLLKMNMITYR
;
A
#
# COMPACT_ATOMS: atom_id res chain seq x y z
N MET A 1 6.04 12.73 -12.26
CA MET A 1 5.50 11.35 -12.34
C MET A 1 6.58 10.33 -12.71
N PHE A 2 7.36 10.54 -13.78
CA PHE A 2 8.45 9.63 -14.17
C PHE A 2 9.55 9.45 -13.12
N ASP A 3 9.92 10.50 -12.37
CA ASP A 3 10.92 10.40 -11.30
C ASP A 3 10.47 9.54 -10.12
N ALA A 4 9.18 9.58 -9.78
CA ALA A 4 8.61 8.73 -8.74
C ALA A 4 8.66 7.26 -9.16
N ILE A 5 8.34 6.95 -10.42
CA ILE A 5 8.41 5.59 -10.97
C ILE A 5 9.87 5.09 -10.99
N ALA A 6 10.83 5.94 -11.39
CA ALA A 6 12.25 5.60 -11.37
C ALA A 6 12.76 5.34 -9.95
N LYS A 7 12.33 6.15 -8.97
CA LYS A 7 12.66 5.98 -7.55
C LYS A 7 12.06 4.70 -6.97
N ILE A 8 10.80 4.40 -7.27
CA ILE A 8 10.15 3.14 -6.87
C ILE A 8 10.91 1.93 -7.44
N ARG A 9 11.26 1.96 -8.73
CA ARG A 9 12.05 0.90 -9.37
C ARG A 9 13.44 0.73 -8.77
N ARG A 10 14.07 1.81 -8.31
CA ARG A 10 15.36 1.75 -7.61
C ARG A 10 15.21 1.09 -6.25
N ASN A 11 14.25 1.54 -5.44
CA ASN A 11 13.98 0.97 -4.12
C ASN A 11 13.68 -0.53 -4.18
N CYS A 12 12.91 -1.00 -5.18
CA CYS A 12 12.65 -2.44 -5.35
C CYS A 12 13.93 -3.25 -5.63
N ARG A 13 14.85 -2.72 -6.46
CA ARG A 13 16.15 -3.35 -6.73
C ARG A 13 17.04 -3.38 -5.49
N ASP A 14 17.05 -2.29 -4.73
CA ASP A 14 17.86 -2.19 -3.51
C ASP A 14 17.37 -3.23 -2.49
N SER A 15 16.06 -3.39 -2.32
CA SER A 15 15.48 -4.43 -1.44
C SER A 15 15.86 -5.86 -1.85
N GLN A 16 15.87 -6.16 -3.16
CA GLN A 16 16.32 -7.46 -3.66
C GLN A 16 17.80 -7.72 -3.31
N GLY A 17 18.64 -6.70 -3.49
CA GLY A 17 20.07 -6.78 -3.17
C GLY A 17 20.33 -7.02 -1.68
N GLU A 18 19.64 -6.32 -0.79
CA GLU A 18 19.79 -6.50 0.66
C GLU A 18 19.32 -7.88 1.14
N LEU A 19 18.21 -8.39 0.60
CA LEU A 19 17.72 -9.74 0.93
C LEU A 19 18.67 -10.83 0.44
N ALA A 20 19.24 -10.67 -0.75
CA ALA A 20 20.21 -11.62 -1.32
C ALA A 20 21.48 -11.74 -0.47
N LYS A 21 21.95 -10.65 0.15
CA LYS A 21 23.09 -10.71 1.10
C LYS A 21 22.80 -11.59 2.33
N GLY A 22 21.54 -11.67 2.72
CA GLY A 22 21.07 -12.56 3.79
C GLY A 22 20.75 -13.98 3.34
N GLY A 23 20.97 -14.32 2.07
CA GLY A 23 20.64 -15.64 1.50
C GLY A 23 19.16 -15.82 1.14
N TYR A 24 18.38 -14.74 1.06
CA TYR A 24 16.97 -14.78 0.69
C TYR A 24 16.76 -14.38 -0.78
N THR A 25 15.83 -15.06 -1.45
CA THR A 25 15.34 -14.68 -2.78
C THR A 25 14.02 -13.93 -2.63
N LEU A 26 13.91 -12.73 -3.19
CA LEU A 26 12.67 -11.97 -3.21
C LEU A 26 11.88 -12.25 -4.49
N GLU A 27 10.73 -12.90 -4.36
CA GLU A 27 9.77 -13.08 -5.44
C GLU A 27 8.63 -12.08 -5.33
N HIS A 28 8.20 -11.52 -6.46
CA HIS A 28 7.16 -10.50 -6.51
C HIS A 28 5.87 -11.11 -7.06
N VAL A 29 4.80 -11.04 -6.27
CA VAL A 29 3.43 -11.31 -6.72
C VAL A 29 2.67 -9.98 -6.75
N VAL A 30 2.18 -9.59 -7.93
CA VAL A 30 1.53 -8.28 -8.13
C VAL A 30 0.04 -8.49 -8.37
N SER A 31 -0.77 -7.61 -7.77
CA SER A 31 -2.21 -7.51 -8.02
C SER A 31 -2.60 -6.05 -8.19
N THR A 32 -3.67 -5.82 -8.96
CA THR A 32 -4.34 -4.53 -9.11
C THR A 32 -5.55 -4.38 -8.18
N ASP A 33 -5.94 -5.44 -7.47
CA ASP A 33 -7.04 -5.45 -6.51
C ASP A 33 -6.51 -5.18 -5.10
N VAL A 34 -7.18 -4.30 -4.35
CA VAL A 34 -6.73 -3.87 -3.02
C VAL A 34 -6.94 -4.92 -1.92
N ALA A 35 -7.83 -5.88 -2.11
CA ALA A 35 -8.13 -6.94 -1.15
C ALA A 35 -7.29 -8.20 -1.38
N GLU A 36 -6.89 -8.45 -2.62
CA GLU A 36 -6.17 -9.65 -3.04
C GLU A 36 -4.81 -9.87 -2.32
N PRO A 37 -3.95 -8.84 -2.11
CA PRO A 37 -2.69 -9.02 -1.39
C PRO A 37 -2.85 -9.60 0.02
N SER A 38 -3.91 -9.21 0.75
CA SER A 38 -4.19 -9.75 2.08
C SER A 38 -4.67 -11.19 2.03
N LYS A 39 -5.42 -11.57 0.99
CA LYS A 39 -5.83 -12.95 0.74
C LYS A 39 -4.63 -13.84 0.39
N PHE A 40 -3.65 -13.31 -0.36
CA PHE A 40 -2.41 -14.03 -0.68
C PHE A 40 -1.56 -14.38 0.54
N VAL A 41 -1.51 -13.48 1.52
CA VAL A 41 -0.83 -13.77 2.79
C VAL A 41 -1.61 -14.82 3.58
N ASN A 42 -2.94 -14.66 3.68
CA ASN A 42 -3.79 -15.61 4.40
C ASN A 42 -3.74 -17.03 3.82
N ASN A 43 -3.72 -17.18 2.49
CA ASN A 43 -3.69 -18.48 1.83
C ASN A 43 -2.27 -19.02 1.57
N ARG A 44 -1.23 -18.37 2.12
CA ARG A 44 0.18 -18.74 1.98
C ARG A 44 0.68 -18.76 0.52
N ARG A 45 0.06 -17.98 -0.36
CA ARG A 45 0.62 -17.67 -1.69
C ARG A 45 1.76 -16.65 -1.61
N ALA A 46 1.78 -15.82 -0.56
CA ALA A 46 2.86 -14.89 -0.26
C ALA A 46 3.14 -14.88 1.25
N ASP A 47 4.39 -14.66 1.64
CA ASP A 47 4.79 -14.60 3.06
C ASP A 47 4.44 -13.26 3.72
N ALA A 48 4.40 -12.19 2.91
CA ALA A 48 4.07 -10.84 3.35
C ALA A 48 3.48 -10.02 2.19
N ASN A 49 2.82 -8.91 2.52
CA ASN A 49 2.49 -7.89 1.51
C ASN A 49 2.74 -6.46 2.03
N PHE A 50 2.88 -5.53 1.09
CA PHE A 50 3.11 -4.12 1.32
C PHE A 50 2.17 -3.29 0.42
N MET A 51 0.94 -3.06 0.89
CA MET A 51 -0.07 -2.34 0.08
C MET A 51 -1.12 -1.58 0.91
N GLN A 52 -1.26 -1.84 2.21
CA GLN A 52 -2.36 -1.30 3.00
C GLN A 52 -1.93 -0.44 4.19
N THR A 53 -2.92 0.19 4.82
CA THR A 53 -2.74 0.89 6.10
C THR A 53 -3.17 0.01 7.27
N GLN A 54 -2.85 0.45 8.48
CA GLN A 54 -3.38 -0.21 9.68
C GLN A 54 -4.90 -0.12 9.79
N ALA A 55 -5.50 1.00 9.36
CA ALA A 55 -6.95 1.17 9.37
C ALA A 55 -7.62 0.19 8.41
N TYR A 56 -7.13 0.12 7.16
CA TYR A 56 -7.64 -0.82 6.18
C TYR A 56 -7.49 -2.28 6.61
N LEU A 57 -6.37 -2.65 7.25
CA LEU A 57 -6.21 -4.00 7.80
C LEU A 57 -7.31 -4.32 8.83
N GLY A 58 -7.66 -3.37 9.69
CA GLY A 58 -8.76 -3.50 10.64
C GLY A 58 -10.10 -3.76 9.95
N ASP A 59 -10.46 -2.90 9.00
CA ASP A 59 -11.70 -3.00 8.22
C ASP A 59 -11.75 -4.33 7.43
N PHE A 60 -10.62 -4.75 6.87
CA PHE A 60 -10.49 -6.01 6.14
C PHE A 60 -10.73 -7.22 7.05
N ILE A 61 -10.10 -7.26 8.23
CA ILE A 61 -10.29 -8.35 9.20
C ILE A 61 -11.74 -8.38 9.69
N GLU A 62 -12.33 -7.21 9.96
CA GLU A 62 -13.72 -7.11 10.39
C GLU A 62 -14.70 -7.59 9.31
N GLY A 63 -14.50 -7.17 8.06
CA GLY A 63 -15.37 -7.52 6.93
C GLY A 63 -15.24 -8.97 6.47
N THR A 64 -14.02 -9.52 6.46
CA THR A 64 -13.76 -10.87 5.94
C THR A 64 -13.71 -11.95 7.01
N LYS A 65 -13.56 -11.58 8.28
CA LYS A 65 -13.32 -12.47 9.43
C LYS A 65 -12.01 -13.28 9.35
N ILE A 66 -11.09 -12.91 8.47
CA ILE A 66 -9.72 -13.46 8.41
C ILE A 66 -8.91 -12.85 9.55
N LYS A 67 -8.49 -13.66 10.54
CA LYS A 67 -7.87 -13.16 11.80
C LYS A 67 -6.39 -13.52 12.00
N ASN A 68 -5.81 -14.25 11.07
CA ASN A 68 -4.41 -14.72 11.07
C ASN A 68 -3.45 -13.75 10.36
N LEU A 69 -3.86 -12.50 10.18
CA LEU A 69 -3.05 -11.45 9.59
C LEU A 69 -2.66 -10.46 10.67
N GLU A 70 -1.39 -10.06 10.69
CA GLU A 70 -0.93 -9.01 11.57
C GLU A 70 0.11 -8.11 10.91
N ARG A 71 0.23 -6.89 11.44
CA ARG A 71 1.24 -5.93 10.99
C ARG A 71 2.61 -6.36 11.52
N ALA A 72 3.57 -6.54 10.62
CA ALA A 72 4.97 -6.71 10.98
C ALA A 72 5.59 -5.35 11.38
N PHE A 73 5.57 -4.37 10.47
CA PHE A 73 6.13 -3.03 10.70
C PHE A 73 5.51 -1.97 9.81
N TYR A 74 5.78 -0.70 10.12
CA TYR A 74 5.45 0.43 9.24
C TYR A 74 6.60 0.63 8.25
N VAL A 75 6.28 0.88 6.98
CA VAL A 75 7.30 1.06 5.95
C VAL A 75 7.47 2.54 5.62
N GLY A 76 6.38 3.30 5.57
CA GLY A 76 6.45 4.71 5.23
C GLY A 76 5.11 5.41 5.25
N PHE A 77 5.18 6.73 5.11
CA PHE A 77 4.02 7.60 4.94
C PHE A 77 3.92 8.02 3.48
N MET A 78 2.77 7.75 2.87
CA MET A 78 2.43 8.30 1.56
C MET A 78 1.45 9.46 1.76
N PRO A 79 1.89 10.71 1.61
CA PRO A 79 0.98 11.83 1.62
C PRO A 79 0.04 11.69 0.43
N VAL A 80 -1.26 11.81 0.70
CA VAL A 80 -2.29 11.91 -0.34
C VAL A 80 -2.47 13.38 -0.69
N GLY A 81 -2.74 13.66 -1.96
CA GLY A 81 -3.02 15.00 -2.46
C GLY A 81 -4.46 15.11 -2.95
N LEU A 82 -5.00 16.32 -2.91
CA LEU A 82 -6.17 16.68 -3.69
C LEU A 82 -5.70 17.06 -5.09
N TYR A 83 -6.34 16.51 -6.11
CA TYR A 83 -6.02 16.77 -7.51
C TYR A 83 -7.27 17.23 -8.26
N SER A 84 -7.10 18.18 -9.17
CA SER A 84 -8.18 18.66 -10.03
C SER A 84 -7.65 18.95 -11.43
N ASN A 85 -8.45 18.61 -12.44
CA ASN A 85 -8.20 19.01 -13.83
C ASN A 85 -8.84 20.36 -14.17
N MET A 86 -9.70 20.89 -13.28
CA MET A 86 -10.47 22.13 -13.52
C MET A 86 -9.96 23.30 -12.68
N TYR A 87 -9.58 23.04 -11.43
CA TYR A 87 -9.18 24.03 -10.46
C TYR A 87 -7.68 23.91 -10.20
N LYS A 88 -6.98 25.05 -10.16
CA LYS A 88 -5.56 25.17 -9.88
C LYS A 88 -5.29 25.46 -8.40
N THR A 89 -6.22 26.12 -7.72
CA THR A 89 -6.12 26.40 -6.28
C THR A 89 -7.39 26.00 -5.55
N ILE A 90 -7.30 25.89 -4.22
CA ILE A 90 -8.44 25.48 -3.39
C ILE A 90 -9.52 26.58 -3.33
N GLU A 91 -9.12 27.84 -3.48
CA GLU A 91 -10.00 29.01 -3.45
C GLU A 91 -10.92 29.10 -4.67
N GLU A 92 -10.55 28.45 -5.78
CA GLU A 92 -11.38 28.39 -7.00
C GLU A 92 -12.55 27.39 -6.86
N ILE A 93 -12.54 26.55 -5.81
CA ILE A 93 -13.57 25.53 -5.59
C ILE A 93 -14.80 26.21 -4.98
N SER A 94 -15.90 26.21 -5.74
CA SER A 94 -17.18 26.75 -5.28
C SER A 94 -17.79 25.90 -4.16
N ASP A 95 -18.51 26.55 -3.25
CA ASP A 95 -19.33 25.87 -2.24
C ASP A 95 -20.27 24.84 -2.90
N GLY A 96 -20.35 23.66 -2.30
CA GLY A 96 -21.15 22.54 -2.82
C GLY A 96 -20.45 21.67 -3.88
N ALA A 97 -19.18 21.92 -4.20
CA ALA A 97 -18.40 21.04 -5.06
C ALA A 97 -18.21 19.65 -4.45
N SER A 98 -18.35 18.61 -5.29
CA SER A 98 -18.12 17.22 -4.90
C SER A 98 -16.66 16.83 -5.06
N CYS A 99 -16.10 16.19 -4.04
CA CYS A 99 -14.76 15.61 -4.06
C CYS A 99 -14.83 14.08 -3.92
N VAL A 100 -13.96 13.37 -4.65
CA VAL A 100 -13.73 11.94 -4.42
C VAL A 100 -12.60 11.80 -3.41
N HIS A 101 -12.91 11.26 -2.23
CA HIS A 101 -11.97 11.18 -1.11
C HIS A 101 -11.21 9.85 -1.09
N ILE A 102 -9.89 9.93 -0.89
CA ILE A 102 -9.03 8.80 -0.51
C ILE A 102 -8.23 9.24 0.73
N SER A 103 -8.32 8.47 1.81
CA SER A 103 -7.69 8.78 3.10
C SER A 103 -6.17 8.66 3.08
N LEU A 104 -5.50 9.42 3.96
CA LEU A 104 -4.06 9.35 4.24
C LEU A 104 -3.56 7.91 4.42
N LEU A 105 -2.46 7.57 3.74
CA LEU A 105 -1.96 6.21 3.70
C LEU A 105 -0.64 6.06 4.49
N LYS A 106 -0.75 5.71 5.78
CA LYS A 106 0.39 5.16 6.53
C LYS A 106 0.54 3.68 6.17
N MET A 107 1.50 3.37 5.31
CA MET A 107 1.67 2.03 4.76
C MET A 107 2.31 1.08 5.77
N ASN A 108 1.71 -0.10 5.93
CA ASN A 108 2.27 -1.19 6.71
C ASN A 108 2.61 -2.40 5.84
N MET A 109 3.57 -3.18 6.31
CA MET A 109 3.79 -4.54 5.84
C MET A 109 3.02 -5.49 6.75
N ILE A 110 2.28 -6.41 6.16
CA ILE A 110 1.55 -7.44 6.92
C ILE A 110 2.13 -8.82 6.62
N THR A 111 2.00 -9.70 7.59
CA THR A 111 2.41 -11.10 7.49
C THR A 111 1.38 -12.00 8.19
N TYR A 112 1.57 -13.30 8.04
CA TYR A 112 0.78 -14.32 8.72
C TYR A 112 1.22 -14.41 10.19
N ARG A 113 0.27 -14.53 11.12
CA ARG A 113 0.55 -14.76 12.55
C ARG A 113 1.00 -16.18 12.86
#